data_AF-A0A855SKG1-F1
#
_entry.id   AF-A0A855SKG1-F1
#
_cell.length_a   1.000
_cell.length_b   1.000
_cell.length_c   1.000
_cell.angle_alpha   90.00
_cell.angle_beta   90.00
_cell.angle_gamma   90.00
#
_symmetry.space_group_name_H-M   'P 1'
#
loop_
_entity.id
_entity.type
_entity.pdbx_description
1 polymer ?
#
loop_
_entity_poly.entity_id
_entity_poly.type
_entity_poly.pdbx_seq_one_letter_code
_entity_poly.pdbx_strand_id
1 'polypeptide(L)'
;MPYYQPIISLGDTLKGGEVLVRWKLSNGSLLLLAYFIDVAEKMEVINQITLTLVKKVQKDFSQNCYQYERKVFCAFNLTAQQIENKAFIDQLIDMLKSETNFIASFEIT
;
A
#
# COMPACT_ATOMS: atom_id res chain seq x y z
N MET A 1 8.24 2.71 -3.85
CA MET A 1 7.39 2.68 -5.07
C MET A 1 6.43 1.51 -4.92
N PRO A 2 5.16 1.65 -5.34
CA PRO A 2 4.20 0.56 -5.26
C PRO A 2 4.49 -0.51 -6.32
N TYR A 3 4.38 -1.77 -5.91
CA TYR A 3 4.25 -2.94 -6.76
C TYR A 3 2.93 -3.62 -6.39
N TYR A 4 2.26 -4.23 -7.35
CA TYR A 4 0.94 -4.83 -7.17
C TYR A 4 1.03 -6.34 -7.42
N GLN A 5 0.80 -7.14 -6.40
CA GLN A 5 0.66 -8.59 -6.55
C GLN A 5 -0.82 -8.93 -6.69
N PRO A 6 -1.28 -9.45 -7.84
CA PRO A 6 -2.70 -9.66 -8.08
C PRO A 6 -3.27 -10.76 -7.20
N ILE A 7 -4.49 -10.54 -6.72
CA ILE A 7 -5.29 -11.53 -5.99
C ILE A 7 -6.51 -11.88 -6.85
N ILE A 8 -6.58 -13.15 -7.23
CA ILE A 8 -7.62 -13.70 -8.10
C ILE A 8 -8.52 -14.66 -7.33
N SER A 9 -9.80 -14.69 -7.66
CA SER A 9 -10.70 -15.74 -7.15
C SER A 9 -10.40 -17.08 -7.82
N LEU A 10 -10.91 -18.19 -7.24
CA LEU A 10 -10.84 -19.52 -7.86
C LEU A 10 -11.47 -19.60 -9.27
N GLY A 11 -12.36 -18.68 -9.63
CA GLY A 11 -12.91 -18.53 -10.99
C GLY A 11 -12.17 -17.51 -11.87
N ASP A 12 -10.85 -17.35 -11.68
CA ASP A 12 -9.94 -16.52 -12.50
C ASP A 12 -10.29 -15.04 -12.67
N THR A 13 -11.12 -14.50 -11.78
CA THR A 13 -11.46 -13.08 -11.80
C THR A 13 -10.60 -12.26 -10.83
N LEU A 14 -10.00 -11.17 -11.29
CA LEU A 14 -9.22 -10.24 -10.46
C LEU A 14 -10.09 -9.61 -9.37
N LYS A 15 -9.75 -9.85 -8.11
CA LYS A 15 -10.47 -9.28 -6.95
C LYS A 15 -9.76 -8.05 -6.38
N GLY A 16 -8.44 -8.03 -6.44
CA GLY A 16 -7.62 -7.02 -5.79
C GLY A 16 -6.16 -7.23 -6.07
N GLY A 17 -5.34 -6.51 -5.32
CA GLY A 17 -3.92 -6.78 -5.25
C GLY A 17 -3.33 -6.36 -3.92
N GLU A 18 -2.30 -7.08 -3.50
CA GLU A 18 -1.44 -6.67 -2.41
C GLU A 18 -0.49 -5.57 -2.90
N VAL A 19 -0.44 -4.48 -2.16
CA VAL A 19 0.44 -3.33 -2.41
C VAL A 19 1.74 -3.54 -1.66
N LEU A 20 2.79 -3.80 -2.42
CA LEU A 20 4.11 -4.08 -1.92
C LEU A 20 5.03 -2.88 -2.17
N VAL A 21 5.60 -2.33 -1.11
CA VAL A 21 6.62 -1.30 -1.27
C VAL A 21 7.92 -1.92 -1.78
N ARG A 22 8.51 -1.26 -2.78
CA ARG A 22 9.86 -1.50 -3.28
C ARG A 22 10.70 -0.24 -3.20
N TRP A 23 11.92 -0.38 -2.68
CA TRP A 23 12.92 0.67 -2.73
C TRP A 23 13.80 0.46 -3.97
N LYS A 24 13.71 1.36 -4.94
CA LYS A 24 14.62 1.38 -6.09
C LYS A 24 15.94 2.06 -5.72
N LEU A 25 17.04 1.32 -5.80
CA LEU A 25 18.38 1.82 -5.56
C LEU A 25 18.95 2.54 -6.79
N SER A 26 20.05 3.28 -6.61
CA SER A 26 20.72 4.05 -7.68
C SER A 26 21.22 3.17 -8.83
N ASN A 27 21.63 1.94 -8.54
CA ASN A 27 22.02 0.93 -9.53
C ASN A 27 20.83 0.27 -10.25
N GLY A 28 19.59 0.68 -9.93
CA GLY A 28 18.37 0.17 -10.54
C GLY A 28 17.78 -1.08 -9.87
N SER A 29 18.47 -1.71 -8.92
CA SER A 29 17.92 -2.87 -8.21
C SER A 29 16.78 -2.49 -7.26
N LEU A 30 15.98 -3.48 -6.88
CA LEU A 30 14.83 -3.31 -6.00
C LEU A 30 15.06 -4.02 -4.67
N LEU A 31 15.02 -3.26 -3.58
CA LEU A 31 14.94 -3.80 -2.23
C LEU A 31 13.48 -4.08 -1.85
N LEU A 32 13.21 -5.28 -1.34
CA LEU A 32 11.93 -5.62 -0.71
C LEU A 32 11.82 -5.00 0.69
N LEU A 33 10.58 -4.80 1.15
CA LEU A 33 10.28 -4.24 2.48
C LEU A 33 11.02 -4.99 3.60
N ALA A 34 11.01 -6.32 3.57
CA ALA A 34 11.66 -7.17 4.58
C ALA A 34 13.16 -6.85 4.81
N TYR A 35 13.85 -6.25 3.84
CA TYR A 35 15.26 -5.88 4.00
C TYR A 35 15.49 -4.53 4.67
N PHE A 36 14.47 -3.67 4.77
CA PHE A 36 14.61 -2.32 5.30
C PHE A 36 13.57 -1.94 6.35
N ILE A 37 12.59 -2.80 6.63
CA ILE A 37 11.49 -2.51 7.56
C ILE A 37 12.00 -2.21 8.97
N ASP A 38 12.88 -3.05 9.53
CA ASP A 38 13.47 -2.84 10.86
C ASP A 38 14.19 -1.49 10.98
N VAL A 39 14.87 -1.07 9.91
CA VAL A 39 15.57 0.23 9.88
C VAL A 39 14.55 1.36 9.78
N ALA A 40 13.52 1.21 8.95
CA ALA A 40 12.46 2.20 8.82
C ALA A 40 11.65 2.39 10.11
N GLU A 41 11.41 1.32 10.87
CA GLU A 41 10.78 1.37 12.18
C GLU A 41 11.66 2.06 13.21
N LYS A 42 12.94 1.66 13.33
CA LYS A 42 13.91 2.27 14.26
C LYS A 42 14.14 3.76 13.98
N MET A 43 14.08 4.16 12.72
CA MET A 43 14.22 5.56 12.30
C MET A 43 12.87 6.32 12.33
N GLU A 44 11.78 5.66 12.75
CA GLU A 44 10.43 6.23 12.83
C GLU A 44 9.88 6.78 11.49
N VAL A 45 10.41 6.30 10.36
CA VAL A 45 10.01 6.73 9.01
C VAL A 45 8.98 5.79 8.36
N ILE A 46 8.67 4.64 8.98
CA ILE A 46 7.74 3.65 8.43
C ILE A 46 6.35 4.24 8.13
N ASN A 47 5.85 5.13 9.01
CA ASN A 47 4.58 5.84 8.82
C ASN A 47 4.61 6.71 7.56
N GLN A 48 5.67 7.50 7.37
CA GLN A 48 5.81 8.35 6.21
C GLN A 48 5.95 7.53 4.92
N ILE A 49 6.63 6.38 4.98
CA ILE A 49 6.73 5.45 3.86
C ILE A 49 5.34 4.93 3.47
N THR A 50 4.54 4.48 4.43
CA THR A 50 3.18 3.98 4.18
C THR A 50 2.27 5.06 3.60
N LEU A 51 2.25 6.27 4.17
CA LEU A 51 1.46 7.39 3.64
C LEU A 51 1.87 7.76 2.21
N THR A 52 3.18 7.77 1.94
CA THR A 52 3.71 8.02 0.60
C THR A 52 3.32 6.92 -0.38
N LEU A 53 3.30 5.67 0.08
CA LEU A 53 2.87 4.52 -0.71
C LEU A 53 1.39 4.65 -1.09
N VAL A 54 0.52 4.87 -0.10
CA VAL A 54 -0.93 5.06 -0.31
C VAL A 54 -1.18 6.17 -1.32
N LYS A 55 -0.59 7.36 -1.12
CA LYS A 55 -0.74 8.49 -2.07
C LYS A 55 -0.34 8.14 -3.50
N LYS A 56 0.70 7.30 -3.68
CA LYS A 56 1.10 6.82 -5.02
C LYS A 56 0.07 5.85 -5.60
N VAL A 57 -0.47 4.93 -4.80
CA VAL A 57 -1.54 4.02 -5.25
C VAL A 57 -2.79 4.80 -5.64
N GLN A 58 -3.22 5.79 -4.84
CA GLN A 58 -4.35 6.66 -5.19
C GLN A 58 -4.14 7.34 -6.55
N LYS A 59 -2.92 7.83 -6.79
CA LYS A 59 -2.56 8.41 -8.09
C LYS A 59 -2.63 7.38 -9.21
N ASP A 60 -2.00 6.22 -9.06
CA ASP A 60 -1.97 5.15 -10.06
C ASP A 60 -3.41 4.74 -10.43
N PHE A 61 -4.28 4.56 -9.45
CA PHE A 61 -5.68 4.20 -9.69
C PHE A 61 -6.49 5.35 -10.30
N SER A 62 -6.33 6.60 -9.85
CA SER A 62 -7.02 7.74 -10.45
C SER A 62 -6.70 7.93 -11.93
N GLN A 63 -5.50 7.52 -12.36
CA GLN A 63 -5.04 7.63 -13.75
C GLN A 63 -5.44 6.45 -14.63
N ASN A 64 -5.81 5.30 -14.05
CA ASN A 64 -6.05 4.05 -14.77
C ASN A 64 -7.41 3.39 -14.44
N CYS A 65 -8.25 4.01 -13.61
CA CYS A 65 -9.48 3.39 -13.07
C CYS A 65 -10.51 2.97 -14.12
N TYR A 66 -10.50 3.61 -15.31
CA TYR A 66 -11.37 3.24 -16.43
C TYR A 66 -11.10 1.84 -16.99
N GLN A 67 -9.98 1.20 -16.62
CA GLN A 67 -9.63 -0.16 -17.06
C GLN A 67 -10.35 -1.26 -16.28
N TYR A 68 -11.10 -0.93 -15.22
CA TYR A 68 -11.76 -1.92 -14.37
C TYR A 68 -13.27 -1.73 -14.38
N GLU A 69 -14.01 -2.76 -14.78
CA GLU A 69 -15.48 -2.79 -14.74
C GLU A 69 -16.04 -2.73 -13.30
N ARG A 70 -15.21 -3.06 -12.31
CA ARG A 70 -15.56 -3.07 -10.88
C ARG A 70 -14.41 -2.55 -10.02
N LYS A 71 -14.74 -1.97 -8.87
CA LYS A 71 -13.73 -1.64 -7.86
C LYS A 71 -13.05 -2.91 -7.38
N VAL A 72 -11.73 -2.87 -7.35
CA VAL A 72 -10.87 -3.91 -6.77
C VAL A 72 -10.38 -3.45 -5.39
N PHE A 73 -9.95 -4.37 -4.54
CA PHE A 73 -9.33 -3.99 -3.27
C PHE A 73 -7.81 -3.83 -3.41
N CYS A 74 -7.23 -2.96 -2.59
CA CYS A 74 -5.79 -2.80 -2.42
C CYS A 74 -5.43 -3.13 -0.97
N ALA A 75 -4.69 -4.22 -0.75
CA ALA A 75 -4.23 -4.60 0.57
C ALA A 75 -2.89 -3.94 0.89
N PHE A 76 -2.82 -3.14 1.95
CA PHE A 76 -1.61 -2.47 2.40
C PHE A 76 -1.08 -3.14 3.67
N ASN A 77 0.23 -3.36 3.70
CA ASN A 77 0.92 -3.87 4.88
C ASN A 77 1.10 -2.77 5.93
N LEU A 78 0.77 -3.07 7.19
CA LEU A 78 0.98 -2.24 8.37
C LEU A 78 1.70 -3.04 9.45
N THR A 79 2.70 -2.43 10.09
CA THR A 79 3.39 -3.07 11.22
C THR A 79 2.64 -2.87 12.53
N ALA A 80 2.90 -3.72 13.53
CA ALA A 80 2.30 -3.60 14.86
C ALA A 80 2.51 -2.20 15.48
N GLN A 81 3.71 -1.62 15.35
CA GLN A 81 4.03 -0.28 15.84
C GLN A 81 3.14 0.80 15.19
N GLN A 82 2.82 0.65 13.91
CA GLN A 82 1.95 1.60 13.21
C GLN A 82 0.50 1.54 13.73
N ILE A 83 0.02 0.33 14.02
CA ILE A 83 -1.35 0.10 14.51
C ILE A 83 -1.53 0.70 15.91
N GLU A 84 -0.51 0.59 16.77
CA GLU A 84 -0.52 1.18 18.10
C GLU A 84 -0.44 2.72 18.09
N ASN A 85 -0.02 3.31 16.97
CA ASN A 85 0.07 4.76 16.80
C ASN A 85 -1.26 5.36 16.31
N LYS A 86 -2.10 5.78 17.26
CA LYS A 86 -3.41 6.38 16.98
C LYS A 86 -3.34 7.58 16.01
N ALA A 87 -2.36 8.47 16.18
CA ALA A 87 -2.24 9.67 15.35
C ALA A 87 -1.98 9.30 13.87
N PHE A 88 -1.12 8.31 13.64
CA PHE A 88 -0.88 7.78 12.30
C PHE A 88 -2.14 7.12 11.71
N ILE A 89 -2.86 6.31 12.49
CA ILE A 89 -4.09 5.65 12.03
C ILE A 89 -5.16 6.67 11.66
N ASP A 90 -5.37 7.71 12.48
CA ASP A 90 -6.32 8.79 12.17
C ASP A 90 -5.94 9.47 10.84
N GLN A 91 -4.65 9.78 10.64
CA GLN A 91 -4.15 10.39 9.41
C GLN A 91 -4.33 9.47 8.17
N LEU A 92 -4.07 8.18 8.33
CA LEU A 92 -4.23 7.18 7.27
C LEU A 92 -5.70 7.03 6.87
N ILE A 93 -6.60 6.98 7.86
CA ILE A 93 -8.05 6.94 7.62
C ILE A 93 -8.50 8.21 6.90
N ASP A 94 -8.06 9.39 7.35
CA ASP A 94 -8.42 10.66 6.73
C ASP A 94 -7.97 10.74 5.26
N MET A 95 -6.78 10.22 4.94
CA MET A 95 -6.28 10.12 3.57
C MET A 95 -7.14 9.21 2.66
N LEU A 96 -7.73 8.17 3.24
CA LEU A 96 -8.52 7.17 2.51
C LEU A 96 -10.02 7.49 2.48
N LYS A 97 -10.53 8.40 3.32
CA LYS A 97 -11.94 8.80 3.36
C LYS A 97 -12.49 9.27 2.01
N SER A 98 -11.66 9.95 1.21
CA SER A 98 -12.04 10.44 -0.12
C SER A 98 -11.70 9.46 -1.25
N GLU A 99 -11.16 8.29 -0.95
CA GLU A 99 -10.78 7.32 -1.98
C GLU A 99 -12.01 6.63 -2.57
N THR A 100 -12.15 6.69 -3.90
CA THR A 100 -13.29 6.13 -4.61
C THR A 100 -12.92 5.11 -5.68
N ASN A 101 -11.65 4.98 -6.04
CA ASN A 101 -11.20 4.16 -7.17
C ASN A 101 -10.91 2.70 -6.76
N PHE A 102 -10.59 2.46 -5.49
CA PHE A 102 -10.36 1.12 -4.94
C PHE A 102 -10.93 0.99 -3.52
N ILE A 103 -11.00 -0.24 -3.02
CA ILE A 103 -11.37 -0.54 -1.63
C ILE A 103 -10.09 -0.77 -0.84
N ALA A 104 -9.81 0.04 0.17
CA ALA A 104 -8.64 -0.17 1.02
C ALA A 104 -8.84 -1.39 1.93
N SER A 105 -7.81 -2.25 2.00
CA SER A 105 -7.70 -3.38 2.93
C SER A 105 -6.34 -3.31 3.62
N PHE A 106 -6.22 -3.91 4.79
CA PHE A 106 -4.98 -3.88 5.57
C PHE A 106 -4.58 -5.27 6.05
N GLU A 107 -3.29 -5.54 6.01
CA GLU A 107 -2.67 -6.76 6.50
C GLU A 107 -1.66 -6.38 7.58
N ILE A 108 -1.70 -7.12 8.69
CA ILE A 108 -0.78 -6.91 9.82
C ILE A 108 0.45 -7.77 9.56
N THR A 109 1.62 -7.14 9.52
CA THR A 109 2.92 -7.79 9.32
C THR A 109 3.80 -7.68 10.54
#